data_AF-A0A091NYA4-F1
#
_entry.id   AF-A0A091NYA4-F1
#
_cell.length_a   1.000
_cell.length_b   1.000
_cell.length_c   1.000
_cell.angle_alpha   90.00
_cell.angle_beta   90.00
_cell.angle_gamma   90.00
#
_symmetry.space_group_name_H-M   'P 1'
#
loop_
_entity.id
_entity.type
_entity.pdbx_description
1 polymer ?
#
loop_
_entity_poly.entity_id
_entity_poly.type
_entity_poly.pdbx_seq_one_letter_code
_entity_poly.pdbx_strand_id
1 'polypeptide(L)'
;RRFPLEDIPQDEKEAANWLHKLYQEKDALQEMYNQEGVFPGKQFKPPRRPWTLLNFLFWATVLLSPLFTFGFGVFASGSPLLILAFLGLVGAASFGVRRLIGVTEIEKGSSYGNQEFKKKE
;
A
#
# COMPACT_ATOMS: atom_id res chain seq x y z
N ARG A 1 11.23 1.34 -20.39
CA ARG A 1 11.92 2.26 -21.31
C ARG A 1 11.00 3.45 -21.58
N ARG A 2 11.50 4.69 -21.60
CA ARG A 2 10.74 5.86 -22.10
C ARG A 2 11.01 5.99 -23.60
N PHE A 3 9.99 6.30 -24.39
CA PHE A 3 10.12 6.53 -25.83
C PHE A 3 10.00 8.03 -26.11
N PRO A 4 10.90 8.63 -26.90
CA PRO A 4 10.75 10.01 -27.33
C PRO A 4 9.55 10.12 -28.28
N LEU A 5 8.92 11.29 -28.33
CA LEU A 5 7.71 11.49 -29.14
C LEU A 5 8.02 11.46 -30.65
N GLU A 6 9.26 11.73 -31.05
CA GLU A 6 9.69 11.66 -32.45
C GLU A 6 9.68 10.23 -33.01
N ASP A 7 9.85 9.21 -32.16
CA ASP A 7 9.91 7.79 -32.56
C ASP A 7 8.51 7.15 -32.69
N ILE A 8 7.44 7.88 -32.37
CA ILE A 8 6.07 7.36 -32.37
C ILE A 8 5.43 7.65 -33.73
N PRO A 9 5.05 6.61 -34.51
CA PRO A 9 4.38 6.82 -35.79
C PRO A 9 3.03 7.52 -35.59
N GLN A 10 2.75 8.51 -36.44
CA GLN A 10 1.48 9.27 -36.41
C GLN A 10 0.38 8.62 -37.25
N ASP A 11 0.75 7.78 -38.22
CA ASP A 11 -0.20 7.01 -39.03
C ASP A 11 -0.81 5.86 -38.21
N GLU A 12 -2.12 5.65 -38.34
CA GLU A 12 -2.88 4.69 -37.52
C GLU A 12 -2.41 3.24 -37.72
N LYS A 13 -2.09 2.83 -38.96
CA LYS A 13 -1.67 1.47 -39.25
C LYS A 13 -0.24 1.21 -38.78
N GLU A 14 0.64 2.19 -38.98
CA GLU A 14 2.01 2.12 -38.49
C GLU A 14 2.07 2.14 -36.96
N ALA A 15 1.23 2.96 -36.31
CA ALA A 15 1.07 2.98 -34.86
C ALA A 15 0.58 1.64 -34.30
N ALA A 16 -0.41 1.02 -34.94
CA ALA A 16 -0.91 -0.30 -34.55
C ALA A 16 0.20 -1.38 -34.64
N ASN A 17 0.95 -1.40 -35.74
CA ASN A 17 2.07 -2.34 -35.92
C ASN A 17 3.20 -2.08 -34.91
N TRP A 18 3.53 -0.83 -34.66
CA TRP A 18 4.53 -0.43 -33.67
C TRP A 18 4.13 -0.86 -32.26
N LEU A 19 2.86 -0.64 -31.86
CA LEU A 19 2.31 -1.10 -30.59
C LEU A 19 2.34 -2.62 -30.47
N HIS A 20 1.95 -3.34 -31.52
CA HIS A 20 1.95 -4.80 -31.51
C HIS A 20 3.35 -5.36 -31.29
N LYS A 21 4.35 -4.82 -32.00
CA LYS A 21 5.75 -5.17 -31.82
C LYS A 21 6.23 -4.86 -30.40
N LEU A 22 5.87 -3.70 -29.86
CA LEU A 22 6.21 -3.32 -28.48
C LEU A 22 5.61 -4.28 -27.45
N TYR A 23 4.39 -4.77 -27.67
CA TYR A 23 3.79 -5.79 -26.79
C TYR A 23 4.56 -7.11 -26.84
N GLN A 24 4.91 -7.58 -28.04
CA GLN A 24 5.72 -8.79 -28.20
C GLN A 24 7.07 -8.69 -27.48
N GLU A 25 7.75 -7.53 -27.59
CA GLU A 25 9.02 -7.29 -26.88
C GLU A 25 8.85 -7.32 -25.35
N LYS A 26 7.74 -6.78 -24.83
CA LYS A 26 7.45 -6.81 -23.38
C LYS A 26 7.13 -8.22 -22.89
N ASP A 27 6.36 -8.99 -23.66
CA ASP A 27 6.05 -10.38 -23.33
C ASP A 27 7.31 -11.25 -23.31
N ALA A 28 8.21 -11.07 -24.29
CA ALA A 28 9.49 -11.77 -24.30
C ALA A 28 10.33 -11.44 -23.05
N LEU A 29 10.37 -10.18 -22.62
CA LEU A 29 11.05 -9.78 -21.39
C LEU A 29 10.40 -10.39 -20.13
N GLN A 30 9.07 -10.50 -20.12
CA GLN A 30 8.35 -11.14 -19.02
C GLN A 30 8.64 -12.64 -18.95
N GLU A 31 8.69 -13.32 -20.09
CA GLU A 31 9.04 -14.74 -20.16
C GLU A 31 10.48 -14.99 -19.69
N MET A 32 11.42 -14.15 -20.11
CA MET A 32 12.80 -14.19 -19.61
C MET A 32 12.86 -13.99 -18.10
N TYR A 33 12.10 -13.03 -17.55
CA TYR A 33 12.03 -12.82 -16.11
C TYR A 33 11.45 -14.04 -15.37
N ASN A 34 10.46 -14.72 -15.94
CA ASN A 34 9.89 -15.92 -15.34
C ASN A 34 10.92 -17.07 -15.28
N GLN A 35 11.81 -17.16 -16.26
CA GLN A 35 12.84 -18.20 -16.34
C GLN A 35 14.09 -17.88 -15.50
N GLU A 36 14.61 -16.67 -15.61
CA GLU A 36 15.89 -16.26 -14.99
C GLU A 36 15.71 -15.53 -13.65
N GLY A 37 14.49 -15.08 -13.34
CA GLY A 37 14.17 -14.34 -12.12
C GLY A 37 14.70 -12.89 -12.10
N VAL A 38 15.30 -12.41 -13.19
CA VAL A 38 15.89 -11.07 -13.30
C VAL A 38 15.59 -10.46 -14.66
N PHE A 39 15.34 -9.14 -14.68
CA PHE A 39 15.22 -8.42 -15.94
C PHE A 39 16.61 -8.10 -16.51
N PRO A 40 16.80 -8.19 -17.83
CA PRO A 40 18.05 -7.79 -18.47
C PRO A 40 18.24 -6.28 -18.35
N GLY A 41 19.38 -5.85 -17.79
CA GLY A 41 19.75 -4.44 -17.67
C GLY A 41 20.49 -4.10 -16.37
N LYS A 42 20.83 -2.81 -16.20
CA LYS A 42 21.44 -2.30 -14.97
C LYS A 42 20.42 -2.38 -13.83
N GLN A 43 20.63 -3.32 -12.91
CA GLN A 43 19.85 -3.40 -11.67
C GLN A 43 20.21 -2.21 -10.78
N PHE A 44 19.27 -1.29 -10.59
CA PHE A 44 19.41 -0.25 -9.59
C PHE A 44 18.91 -0.76 -8.24
N LYS A 45 19.83 -1.13 -7.36
CA LYS A 45 19.50 -1.42 -5.95
C LYS A 45 19.66 -0.13 -5.15
N PRO A 46 18.56 0.51 -4.68
CA PRO A 46 18.67 1.70 -3.87
C PRO A 46 19.45 1.38 -2.59
N PRO A 47 20.32 2.29 -2.11
CA PRO A 47 21.05 2.07 -0.87
C PRO A 47 20.06 1.98 0.32
N ARG A 48 20.37 1.12 1.29
CA ARG A 48 19.60 1.02 2.54
C ARG A 48 19.67 2.37 3.27
N ARG A 49 18.51 2.90 3.69
CA ARG A 49 18.38 4.19 4.38
C ARG A 49 18.01 3.96 5.85
N PRO A 50 18.98 3.71 6.75
CA PRO A 50 18.69 3.42 8.15
C PRO A 50 18.04 4.62 8.89
N TRP A 51 18.26 5.84 8.38
CA TRP A 51 17.73 7.06 8.95
C TRP A 51 16.22 7.10 9.07
N THR A 52 15.48 6.48 8.14
CA THR A 52 14.01 6.44 8.21
C THR A 52 13.54 5.57 9.37
N LEU A 53 14.21 4.43 9.60
CA LEU A 53 13.91 3.54 10.73
C LEU A 53 14.24 4.21 12.06
N LEU A 54 15.39 4.86 12.17
CA LEU A 54 15.78 5.57 13.39
C LEU A 54 14.82 6.72 13.71
N ASN A 55 14.43 7.49 12.70
CA ASN A 55 13.47 8.57 12.85
C ASN A 55 12.09 8.02 13.30
N PHE A 56 11.61 6.95 12.67
CA PHE A 56 10.38 6.28 13.08
C PHE A 56 10.44 5.78 14.52
N LEU A 57 11.51 5.08 14.90
CA LEU A 57 11.68 4.57 16.25
C LEU A 57 11.75 5.69 17.29
N PHE A 58 12.48 6.77 16.98
CA PHE A 58 12.55 7.95 17.85
C PHE A 58 11.16 8.53 18.13
N TRP A 59 10.38 8.83 17.08
CA TRP A 59 9.05 9.38 17.26
C TRP A 59 8.07 8.39 17.89
N ALA A 60 8.18 7.10 17.55
CA ALA A 60 7.40 6.06 18.19
C ALA A 60 7.67 6.03 19.70
N THR A 61 8.93 6.07 20.14
CA THR A 61 9.27 6.11 21.56
C THR A 61 8.79 7.38 22.24
N VAL A 62 9.00 8.57 21.63
CA VAL A 62 8.57 9.85 22.19
C VAL A 62 7.06 9.93 22.35
N LEU A 63 6.29 9.46 21.38
CA LEU A 63 4.82 9.50 21.43
C LEU A 63 4.23 8.40 22.32
N LEU A 64 4.81 7.20 22.31
CA LEU A 64 4.30 6.08 23.09
C LEU A 64 4.70 6.15 24.56
N SER A 65 5.84 6.74 24.90
CA SER A 65 6.31 6.86 26.29
C SER A 65 5.25 7.47 27.24
N PRO A 66 4.66 8.66 26.98
CA PRO A 66 3.65 9.23 27.85
C PRO A 66 2.35 8.42 27.90
N LEU A 67 1.99 7.77 26.78
CA LEU A 67 0.82 6.91 26.69
C LEU A 67 0.97 5.67 27.57
N PHE A 68 2.15 5.02 27.53
CA PHE A 68 2.43 3.87 28.38
C PHE A 68 2.54 4.27 29.85
N THR A 69 3.24 5.36 30.19
CA THR A 69 3.34 5.81 31.59
C THR A 69 1.97 6.17 32.17
N PHE A 70 1.10 6.78 31.37
CA PHE A 70 -0.27 7.06 31.78
C PHE A 70 -1.07 5.77 32.00
N GLY A 71 -1.03 4.84 31.05
CA GLY A 71 -1.69 3.54 31.17
C GLY A 71 -1.24 2.78 32.43
N PHE A 72 0.07 2.59 32.60
CA PHE A 72 0.64 1.95 33.79
C PHE A 72 0.29 2.71 35.08
N GLY A 73 0.30 4.05 35.05
CA GLY A 73 -0.09 4.87 36.19
C GLY A 73 -1.55 4.68 36.60
N VAL A 74 -2.48 4.56 35.64
CA VAL A 74 -3.90 4.29 35.93
C VAL A 74 -4.06 2.92 36.59
N PHE A 75 -3.37 1.88 36.09
CA PHE A 75 -3.44 0.54 36.68
C PHE A 75 -2.75 0.47 38.05
N ALA A 76 -1.61 1.14 38.22
CA ALA A 76 -0.89 1.21 39.49
C ALA A 76 -1.63 2.03 40.56
N SER A 77 -2.50 2.98 40.14
CA SER A 77 -3.31 3.77 41.07
C SER A 77 -4.35 2.94 41.85
N GLY A 78 -4.72 1.76 41.34
CA GLY A 78 -5.70 0.86 41.97
C GLY A 78 -7.11 1.43 42.07
N SER A 79 -7.38 2.62 41.51
CA SER A 79 -8.70 3.26 41.57
C SER A 79 -9.66 2.65 40.55
N PRO A 80 -10.76 2.00 40.98
CA PRO A 80 -11.71 1.38 40.06
C PRO A 80 -12.37 2.39 39.11
N LEU A 81 -12.59 3.63 39.57
CA LEU A 81 -13.21 4.69 38.78
C LEU A 81 -12.32 5.14 37.61
N LEU A 82 -11.02 5.32 37.85
CA LEU A 82 -10.07 5.71 36.80
C LEU A 82 -9.87 4.60 35.77
N ILE A 83 -9.83 3.35 36.23
CA ILE A 83 -9.74 2.18 35.35
C ILE A 83 -11.00 2.06 34.49
N LEU A 84 -12.18 2.21 35.07
CA LEU A 84 -13.45 2.16 34.33
C LEU A 84 -13.55 3.29 33.29
N ALA A 85 -13.17 4.51 33.67
CA ALA A 85 -13.17 5.66 32.76
C ALA A 85 -12.18 5.47 31.59
N PHE A 86 -10.98 4.95 31.88
CA PHE A 86 -9.98 4.64 30.85
C PHE A 86 -10.47 3.56 29.88
N LEU A 87 -11.05 2.47 30.38
CA LEU A 87 -11.64 1.42 29.55
C LEU A 87 -12.79 1.95 28.69
N GLY A 88 -13.64 2.82 29.24
CA GLY A 88 -14.71 3.48 28.51
C GLY A 88 -14.19 4.35 27.36
N LEU A 89 -13.14 5.14 27.61
CA LEU A 89 -12.50 5.98 26.59
C LEU A 89 -11.88 5.12 25.47
N VAL A 90 -11.14 4.07 25.82
CA VAL A 90 -10.55 3.13 24.85
C VAL A 90 -11.65 2.44 24.03
N GLY A 91 -12.75 2.03 24.66
CA GLY A 91 -13.90 1.44 23.99
C GLY A 91 -14.55 2.39 22.99
N ALA A 92 -14.79 3.65 23.38
CA ALA A 92 -15.36 4.68 22.51
C ALA A 92 -14.44 5.00 21.31
N ALA A 93 -13.13 5.11 21.55
CA ALA A 93 -12.14 5.32 20.49
C ALA A 93 -12.11 4.14 19.51
N SER A 94 -12.13 2.90 20.02
CA SER A 94 -12.18 1.68 19.20
C SER A 94 -13.44 1.60 18.34
N PHE A 95 -14.61 1.96 18.91
CA PHE A 95 -15.85 2.06 18.16
C PHE A 95 -15.78 3.11 17.05
N GLY A 96 -15.22 4.29 17.36
CA GLY A 96 -15.00 5.36 16.39
C GLY A 96 -14.13 4.91 15.21
N VAL A 97 -12.99 4.26 15.49
CA VAL A 97 -12.10 3.74 14.45
C VAL A 97 -12.81 2.70 13.58
N ARG A 98 -13.54 1.76 14.17
CA ARG A 98 -14.32 0.76 13.41
C ARG A 98 -15.39 1.42 12.53
N ARG A 99 -16.04 2.47 13.03
CA ARG A 99 -17.01 3.25 12.24
C ARG A 99 -16.34 3.96 11.06
N LEU A 100 -15.16 4.54 11.28
CA LEU A 100 -14.38 5.20 10.22
C LEU A 100 -13.91 4.20 9.17
N ILE A 101 -13.46 3.01 9.57
CA ILE A 101 -13.10 1.92 8.64
C ILE A 101 -14.29 1.58 7.74
N GLY A 102 -15.49 1.41 8.32
CA GLY A 102 -16.70 1.12 7.54
C GLY A 102 -17.17 2.26 6.62
N VAL A 103 -16.72 3.50 6.85
CA VAL A 103 -16.97 4.63 5.92
C VAL A 103 -15.94 4.62 4.77
N THR A 104 -14.73 4.14 5.02
CA THR A 104 -13.67 4.00 4.01
C THR A 104 -13.73 2.69 3.23
N GLU A 105 -14.54 1.73 3.68
CA GLU A 105 -14.75 0.47 2.98
C GLU A 105 -15.49 0.74 1.68
N ILE A 106 -14.76 0.64 0.56
CA ILE A 106 -15.33 0.84 -0.77
C ILE A 106 -16.13 -0.42 -1.11
N GLU A 107 -17.45 -0.40 -0.89
CA GLU A 107 -18.36 -1.49 -1.29
C GLU A 107 -18.40 -1.72 -2.82
N LYS A 108 -17.84 -0.80 -3.61
CA LYS A 108 -17.81 -0.84 -5.09
C LYS A 108 -16.38 -0.80 -5.62
N GLY A 109 -15.66 -1.91 -5.48
CA GLY A 109 -14.54 -2.19 -6.38
C GLY A 109 -15.06 -2.18 -7.83
N SER A 110 -14.33 -1.54 -8.74
CA SER A 110 -14.73 -1.47 -10.16
C SER A 110 -15.00 -2.87 -10.72
N SER A 111 -16.09 -3.04 -11.47
CA SER A 111 -16.47 -4.28 -12.18
C SER A 111 -15.51 -4.63 -13.34
N TYR A 112 -14.26 -4.18 -13.29
CA TYR A 112 -13.26 -4.50 -14.30
C TYR A 112 -12.58 -5.82 -13.90
N GLY A 113 -12.92 -6.89 -14.62
CA GLY A 113 -12.36 -8.24 -14.37
C GLY A 113 -13.18 -9.14 -13.43
N ASN A 114 -14.33 -8.69 -12.93
CA ASN A 114 -15.17 -9.53 -12.08
C ASN A 114 -15.98 -10.54 -12.92
N GLN A 115 -15.42 -11.74 -13.10
CA GLN A 115 -16.04 -12.82 -13.89
C GLN A 115 -17.37 -13.31 -13.28
N GLU A 116 -17.65 -13.02 -12.00
CA GLU A 116 -18.92 -13.39 -11.36
C GLU A 116 -20.10 -12.56 -11.87
N PHE A 117 -19.88 -11.33 -12.35
CA PHE A 117 -20.95 -10.50 -12.93
C PHE A 117 -21.42 -11.02 -14.30
N LYS A 118 -20.52 -11.64 -15.07
CA LYS A 118 -20.84 -12.19 -16.40
C LYS A 118 -21.64 -13.49 -16.37
N LYS A 119 -21.78 -14.15 -15.21
CA LYS A 119 -22.55 -15.41 -15.07
C LYS A 119 -24.02 -15.19 -14.70
N LYS A 120 -24.45 -13.95 -14.49
CA LYS A 120 -25.81 -13.61 -14.04
C LYS A 120 -26.66 -12.89 -15.11
N GLU A 121 -26.14 -12.72 -16.32
CA GLU A 121 -26.92 -12.42 -17.54
C GLU A 121 -27.05 -13.70 -18.37
#